data_AF-A0A963RDB7-F1
#
_entry.id   AF-A0A963RDB7-F1
#
_cell.length_a   1.000
_cell.length_b   1.000
_cell.length_c   1.000
_cell.angle_alpha   90.00
_cell.angle_beta   90.00
_cell.angle_gamma   90.00
#
_symmetry.space_group_name_H-M   'P 1'
#
loop_
_entity.id
_entity.type
_entity.pdbx_description
1 polymer ?
#
loop_
_entity_poly.entity_id
_entity_poly.type
_entity_poly.pdbx_seq_one_letter_code
_entity_poly.pdbx_strand_id
1 'polypeptide(L)'
;MPLKTVLTATVDDFKPGEKARFYAWSWNLVHLLMETPADRRRLAQYLRSFGSGTDSWAAAQAAFGDLAALEARLHAHVPDPRGGKAVAPTLTQASEVAVTTLDPIASRLIDLRLERLAGGDRKAALERLQAFVEANPANPEARRELALALSDTNLPEARSQALMAMSLAPDDLRARAIWADIAFRQIKANPASMPSDWDKVRSMLAGAIRPNTRDPMALALLFRSYLLEPRRPNAAAHLAMARAMALQPESYEVRSLAVYSLALQGRAAQARRTALMLTSDPHSGALGKRVEESLDRAGVRASN
;
A
#
# COMPACT_ATOMS: atom_id res chain seq x y z
N MET A 1 -7.08 -20.66 22.60
CA MET A 1 -7.98 -20.78 21.43
C MET A 1 -7.54 -22.06 20.76
N PRO A 2 -8.46 -22.95 20.32
CA PRO A 2 -8.04 -24.20 19.71
C PRO A 2 -7.08 -23.95 18.55
N LEU A 3 -5.98 -24.71 18.48
CA LEU A 3 -4.96 -24.62 17.45
C LEU A 3 -5.59 -24.80 16.06
N LYS A 4 -6.59 -25.68 15.94
CA LYS A 4 -7.33 -25.88 14.69
C LYS A 4 -7.94 -24.58 14.18
N THR A 5 -8.59 -23.81 15.06
CA THR A 5 -9.14 -22.50 14.71
C THR A 5 -8.05 -21.54 14.25
N VAL A 6 -6.90 -21.51 14.94
CA VAL A 6 -5.76 -20.64 14.58
C VAL A 6 -5.20 -20.99 13.20
N LEU A 7 -5.18 -22.27 12.83
CA LEU A 7 -4.60 -22.74 11.57
C LEU A 7 -5.57 -22.72 10.38
N THR A 8 -6.88 -22.87 10.59
CA THR A 8 -7.84 -23.07 9.50
C THR A 8 -8.81 -21.92 9.30
N ALA A 9 -8.98 -21.03 10.28
CA ALA A 9 -9.87 -19.89 10.14
C ALA A 9 -9.18 -18.70 9.45
N THR A 10 -10.00 -17.83 8.88
CA THR A 10 -9.60 -16.54 8.33
C THR A 10 -10.10 -15.41 9.23
N VAL A 11 -9.49 -14.22 9.14
CA VAL A 11 -9.89 -13.07 9.97
C VAL A 11 -11.34 -12.63 9.74
N ASP A 12 -11.91 -12.99 8.58
CA ASP A 12 -13.28 -12.65 8.21
C ASP A 12 -14.33 -13.58 8.86
N ASP A 13 -13.90 -14.72 9.43
CA ASP A 13 -14.76 -15.63 10.17
C ASP A 13 -15.15 -15.08 11.57
N PHE A 14 -14.57 -13.96 11.99
CA PHE A 14 -14.69 -13.41 13.35
C PHE A 14 -15.36 -12.03 13.39
N LYS A 15 -16.17 -11.79 14.42
CA LYS A 15 -16.74 -10.44 14.70
C LYS A 15 -15.63 -9.46 15.11
N PRO A 16 -15.84 -8.13 14.98
CA PRO A 16 -14.80 -7.13 15.26
C PRO A 16 -14.08 -7.29 16.62
N GLY A 17 -14.79 -7.63 17.70
CA GLY A 17 -14.19 -7.86 19.01
C GLY A 17 -13.41 -9.18 19.14
N GLU A 18 -13.67 -10.17 18.29
CA GLU A 18 -13.02 -11.48 18.29
C GLU A 18 -11.75 -11.50 17.42
N LYS A 19 -11.66 -10.60 16.43
CA LYS A 19 -10.49 -10.45 15.54
C LYS A 19 -9.22 -10.19 16.33
N ALA A 20 -9.26 -9.33 17.36
CA ALA A 20 -8.11 -9.04 18.21
C ALA A 20 -7.60 -10.30 18.94
N ARG A 21 -8.53 -11.13 19.42
CA ARG A 21 -8.18 -12.41 20.08
C ARG A 21 -7.59 -13.39 19.08
N PHE A 22 -8.20 -13.55 17.90
CA PHE A 22 -7.64 -14.40 16.85
C PHE A 22 -6.21 -13.97 16.49
N TYR A 23 -5.99 -12.66 16.26
CA TYR A 23 -4.67 -12.10 16.00
C TYR A 23 -3.66 -12.40 17.10
N ALA A 24 -4.04 -12.22 18.37
CA ALA A 24 -3.16 -12.49 19.49
C ALA A 24 -2.72 -13.97 19.52
N TRP A 25 -3.64 -14.91 19.29
CA TRP A 25 -3.31 -16.34 19.27
C TRP A 25 -2.45 -16.73 18.05
N SER A 26 -2.75 -16.21 16.86
CA SER A 26 -1.95 -16.42 15.65
C SER A 26 -0.53 -15.86 15.80
N TRP A 27 -0.38 -14.69 16.41
CA TRP A 27 0.91 -14.09 16.72
C TRP A 27 1.75 -14.96 17.66
N ASN A 28 1.15 -15.42 18.76
CA ASN A 28 1.84 -16.31 19.71
C ASN A 28 2.27 -17.63 19.07
N LEU A 29 1.48 -18.19 18.14
CA LEU A 29 1.88 -19.39 17.41
C LEU A 29 3.12 -19.13 16.54
N VAL A 30 3.15 -18.03 15.79
CA VAL A 30 4.32 -17.67 14.98
C VAL A 30 5.55 -17.45 15.85
N HIS A 31 5.39 -16.76 16.99
CA HIS A 31 6.49 -16.51 17.93
C HIS A 31 7.04 -17.80 18.53
N LEU A 32 6.18 -18.69 19.03
CA LEU A 32 6.55 -20.02 19.49
C LEU A 32 7.34 -20.77 18.40
N LEU A 33 6.88 -20.73 17.16
CA LEU A 33 7.52 -21.43 16.04
C LEU A 33 8.82 -20.75 15.55
N MET A 34 9.11 -19.54 16.02
CA MET A 34 10.33 -18.79 15.74
C MET A 34 11.41 -18.96 16.82
N GLU A 35 11.10 -19.55 17.98
CA GLU A 35 12.02 -19.67 19.11
C GLU A 35 13.27 -20.48 18.76
N THR A 36 13.11 -21.65 18.16
CA THR A 36 14.21 -22.59 17.92
C THR A 36 14.49 -22.80 16.42
N PRO A 37 15.74 -23.10 16.01
CA PRO A 37 16.04 -23.47 14.62
C PRO A 37 15.23 -24.66 14.11
N ALA A 38 14.85 -25.59 15.00
CA ALA A 38 14.03 -26.75 14.64
C ALA A 38 12.59 -26.34 14.33
N ASP A 39 11.98 -25.49 15.17
CA ASP A 39 10.62 -24.98 14.93
C ASP A 39 10.57 -24.14 13.65
N ARG A 40 11.59 -23.31 13.37
CA ARG A 40 11.68 -22.55 12.12
C ARG A 40 11.69 -23.45 10.89
N ARG A 41 12.42 -24.58 10.93
CA ARG A 41 12.44 -25.57 9.83
C ARG A 41 11.08 -26.22 9.63
N ARG A 42 10.39 -26.58 10.72
CA ARG A 42 9.03 -27.14 10.67
C ARG A 42 8.02 -26.13 10.13
N LEU A 43 8.08 -24.87 10.58
CA LEU A 43 7.25 -23.80 10.03
C LEU A 43 7.50 -23.60 8.54
N ALA A 44 8.76 -23.60 8.10
CA ALA A 44 9.08 -23.53 6.67
C ALA A 44 8.54 -24.72 5.88
N GLN A 45 8.54 -25.93 6.45
CA GLN A 45 7.92 -27.12 5.85
C GLN A 45 6.40 -26.98 5.74
N TYR A 46 5.74 -26.54 6.82
CA TYR A 46 4.31 -26.25 6.85
C TYR A 46 3.93 -25.24 5.75
N LEU A 47 4.61 -24.10 5.69
CA LEU A 47 4.33 -23.04 4.71
C LEU A 47 4.55 -23.51 3.27
N ARG A 48 5.55 -24.35 3.00
CA ARG A 48 5.75 -24.94 1.67
C ARG A 48 4.62 -25.89 1.29
N SER A 49 4.22 -26.79 2.19
CA SER A 49 3.13 -27.74 1.92
C SER A 49 1.80 -27.03 1.73
N PHE A 50 1.48 -26.11 2.63
CA PHE A 50 0.26 -25.30 2.54
C PHE A 50 0.26 -24.45 1.26
N GLY A 51 1.37 -23.78 0.94
CA GLY A 51 1.53 -22.99 -0.28
C GLY A 51 1.45 -23.79 -1.59
N SER A 52 1.59 -25.13 -1.53
CA SER A 52 1.37 -26.03 -2.66
C SER A 52 -0.08 -26.52 -2.81
N GLY A 53 -1.00 -26.03 -1.98
CA GLY A 53 -2.42 -26.36 -2.02
C GLY A 53 -2.84 -27.52 -1.11
N THR A 54 -1.97 -28.00 -0.22
CA THR A 54 -2.37 -28.94 0.84
C THR A 54 -3.28 -28.23 1.85
N ASP A 55 -4.32 -28.91 2.34
CA ASP A 55 -5.13 -28.44 3.46
C ASP A 55 -4.25 -28.04 4.66
N SER A 56 -4.58 -26.90 5.29
CA SER A 56 -3.79 -26.32 6.38
C SER A 56 -3.60 -27.29 7.55
N TRP A 57 -4.66 -28.00 7.96
CA TRP A 57 -4.57 -28.93 9.07
C TRP A 57 -3.71 -30.15 8.72
N ALA A 58 -3.86 -30.69 7.51
CA ALA A 58 -3.02 -31.78 7.02
C ALA A 58 -1.54 -31.37 6.88
N ALA A 59 -1.26 -30.18 6.35
CA ALA A 59 0.09 -29.63 6.25
C ALA A 59 0.73 -29.44 7.63
N ALA A 60 -0.06 -28.98 8.61
CA ALA A 60 0.40 -28.83 9.99
C ALA A 60 0.73 -30.18 10.62
N GLN A 61 -0.12 -31.19 10.45
CA GLN A 61 0.12 -32.54 10.94
C GLN A 61 1.44 -33.10 10.37
N ALA A 62 1.69 -32.92 9.08
CA ALA A 62 2.92 -33.38 8.43
C ALA A 62 4.18 -32.65 8.91
N ALA A 63 4.08 -31.36 9.21
CA ALA A 63 5.23 -30.52 9.59
C ALA A 63 5.55 -30.58 11.09
N PHE A 64 4.53 -30.61 11.94
CA PHE A 64 4.66 -30.50 13.39
C PHE A 64 4.46 -31.84 14.12
N GLY A 65 3.86 -32.83 13.46
CA GLY A 65 3.59 -34.15 14.02
C GLY A 65 2.39 -34.12 14.96
N ASP A 66 2.66 -34.21 16.26
CA ASP A 66 1.63 -34.18 17.30
C ASP A 66 1.08 -32.77 17.49
N LEU A 67 -0.10 -32.53 16.92
CA LEU A 67 -0.78 -31.24 17.00
C LEU A 67 -1.36 -30.96 18.39
N ALA A 68 -1.64 -31.98 19.20
CA ALA A 68 -2.06 -31.77 20.59
C ALA A 68 -0.88 -31.26 21.42
N ALA A 69 0.32 -31.80 21.20
CA ALA A 69 1.54 -31.28 21.82
C ALA A 69 1.84 -29.83 21.39
N LEU A 70 1.63 -29.49 20.10
CA LEU A 70 1.78 -28.12 19.63
C LEU A 70 0.75 -27.17 20.26
N GLU A 71 -0.51 -27.60 20.39
CA GLU A 71 -1.55 -26.82 21.05
C GLU A 71 -1.20 -26.56 22.52
N ALA A 72 -0.73 -27.58 23.24
CA ALA A 72 -0.29 -27.43 24.63
C ALA A 72 0.88 -26.45 24.75
N ARG A 73 1.87 -26.54 23.85
CA ARG A 73 2.99 -25.58 23.77
C ARG A 73 2.51 -24.16 23.50
N LEU A 74 1.57 -23.97 22.57
CA LEU A 74 0.99 -22.68 22.26
C LEU A 74 0.30 -22.09 23.49
N HIS A 75 -0.55 -22.86 24.15
CA HIS A 75 -1.23 -22.45 25.37
C HIS A 75 -0.25 -22.08 26.50
N ALA A 76 0.87 -22.77 26.62
CA ALA A 76 1.93 -22.44 27.58
C ALA A 76 2.76 -21.20 27.17
N HIS A 77 2.89 -20.93 25.87
CA HIS A 77 3.65 -19.81 25.33
C HIS A 77 2.89 -18.48 25.41
N VAL A 78 1.55 -18.48 25.35
CA VAL A 78 0.75 -17.27 25.55
C VAL A 78 1.01 -16.74 26.98
N PRO A 79 1.65 -15.56 27.15
CA PRO A 79 1.95 -15.04 28.48
C PRO A 79 0.65 -14.78 29.26
N ASP A 80 0.71 -14.90 30.60
CA ASP A 80 -0.30 -14.27 31.45
C ASP A 80 -0.29 -12.76 31.11
N PRO A 81 -1.42 -12.16 30.69
CA PRO A 81 -1.51 -10.72 30.42
C PRO A 81 -1.10 -9.83 31.60
N ARG A 82 -0.94 -10.40 32.81
CA ARG A 82 -0.43 -9.71 34.01
C ARG A 82 1.10 -9.78 34.19
N GLY A 83 1.84 -10.49 33.34
CA GLY A 83 3.24 -10.88 33.60
C GLY A 83 4.27 -10.47 32.53
N GLY A 84 3.98 -9.48 31.69
CA GLY A 84 4.91 -9.06 30.63
C GLY A 84 6.25 -8.56 31.18
N LYS A 85 7.35 -9.31 30.95
CA LYS A 85 8.69 -8.74 31.07
C LYS A 85 8.87 -7.73 29.93
N ALA A 86 8.96 -6.45 30.29
CA ALA A 86 9.39 -5.42 29.36
C ALA A 86 10.81 -5.76 28.89
N VAL A 87 10.93 -6.23 27.64
CA VAL A 87 12.22 -6.23 26.96
C VAL A 87 12.44 -4.78 26.57
N ALA A 88 13.31 -4.08 27.30
CA ALA A 88 13.75 -2.77 26.87
C ALA A 88 14.39 -2.94 25.49
N PRO A 89 13.85 -2.33 24.42
CA PRO A 89 14.51 -2.40 23.13
C PRO A 89 15.88 -1.77 23.29
N THR A 90 16.94 -2.48 22.92
CA THR A 90 18.25 -1.87 22.70
C THR A 90 18.12 -1.01 21.45
N LEU A 91 17.52 0.16 21.60
CA LEU A 91 17.48 1.16 20.54
C LEU A 91 18.92 1.65 20.41
N THR A 92 19.59 1.27 19.32
CA THR A 92 20.74 2.04 18.84
C THR A 92 20.33 3.50 18.86
N GLN A 93 21.16 4.32 19.50
CA GLN A 93 20.93 5.75 19.72
C GLN A 93 20.32 6.36 18.46
N ALA A 94 19.04 6.70 18.53
CA ALA A 94 18.35 7.32 17.41
C ALA A 94 19.16 8.57 17.05
N SER A 95 19.39 8.78 15.76
CA SER A 95 19.86 10.07 15.25
C SER A 95 19.05 11.19 15.90
N GLU A 96 19.69 12.32 16.18
CA GLU A 96 19.05 13.47 16.83
C GLU A 96 17.67 13.75 16.20
N VAL A 97 16.60 13.52 16.97
CA VAL A 97 15.23 13.73 16.50
C VAL A 97 14.89 15.20 16.71
N ALA A 98 14.88 15.95 15.62
CA ALA A 98 14.39 17.33 15.64
C ALA A 98 12.86 17.32 15.78
N VAL A 99 12.36 17.90 16.87
CA VAL A 99 10.92 18.16 17.08
C VAL A 99 10.70 19.66 16.91
N THR A 100 9.75 20.03 16.05
CA THR A 100 9.36 21.43 15.84
C THR A 100 7.88 21.63 16.10
N THR A 101 7.54 22.78 16.66
CA THR A 101 6.15 23.24 16.73
C THR A 101 5.72 23.71 15.33
N LEU A 102 4.53 23.33 14.92
CA LEU A 102 3.90 23.84 13.70
C LEU A 102 3.23 25.17 14.00
N ASP A 103 3.27 26.09 13.04
CA ASP A 103 2.45 27.31 13.13
C ASP A 103 0.94 26.97 13.08
N PRO A 104 0.06 27.90 13.50
CA PRO A 104 -1.38 27.63 13.54
C PRO A 104 -2.00 27.24 12.19
N ILE A 105 -1.49 27.75 11.07
CA ILE A 105 -1.99 27.45 9.72
C ILE A 105 -1.61 26.02 9.35
N ALA A 106 -0.32 25.66 9.51
CA ALA A 106 0.17 24.32 9.25
C ALA A 106 -0.51 23.28 10.15
N SER A 107 -0.69 23.59 11.44
CA SER A 107 -1.38 22.71 12.39
C SER A 107 -2.84 22.47 11.96
N ARG A 108 -3.59 23.54 11.64
CA ARG A 108 -5.00 23.40 11.23
C ARG A 108 -5.14 22.61 9.93
N LEU A 109 -4.20 22.77 9.00
CA LEU A 109 -4.22 22.05 7.73
C LEU A 109 -3.98 20.55 7.92
N ILE A 110 -3.15 20.15 8.88
CA ILE A 110 -2.98 18.73 9.25
C ILE A 110 -4.30 18.16 9.75
N ASP A 111 -5.02 18.86 10.63
CA ASP A 111 -6.32 18.40 11.13
C ASP A 111 -7.31 18.17 9.97
N LEU A 112 -7.39 19.13 9.03
CA LEU A 112 -8.24 19.01 7.84
C LEU A 112 -7.85 17.82 6.94
N ARG A 113 -6.55 17.60 6.76
CA ARG A 113 -6.05 16.43 6.02
C ARG A 113 -6.47 15.14 6.72
N LEU A 114 -6.36 15.06 8.04
CA LEU A 114 -6.78 13.89 8.82
C LEU A 114 -8.29 13.67 8.74
N GLU A 115 -9.11 14.73 8.85
CA GLU A 115 -10.56 14.67 8.64
C GLU A 115 -10.91 14.06 7.27
N ARG A 116 -10.23 14.52 6.21
CA ARG A 116 -10.40 14.02 4.83
C ARG A 116 -10.01 12.54 4.70
N LEU A 117 -8.90 12.14 5.31
CA LEU A 117 -8.37 10.76 5.21
C LEU A 117 -9.12 9.76 6.08
N ALA A 118 -9.62 10.18 7.24
CA ALA A 118 -10.36 9.32 8.18
C ALA A 118 -11.68 8.80 7.58
N GLY A 119 -12.15 9.38 6.47
CA GLY A 119 -13.31 8.88 5.73
C GLY A 119 -14.65 9.06 6.45
N GLY A 120 -14.71 9.95 7.45
CA GLY A 120 -15.95 10.36 8.12
C GLY A 120 -16.84 11.22 7.22
N ASP A 121 -17.34 12.34 7.73
CA ASP A 121 -18.16 13.26 6.94
C ASP A 121 -17.31 14.02 5.91
N ARG A 122 -17.17 13.42 4.72
CA ARG A 122 -16.41 13.99 3.60
C ARG A 122 -16.95 15.33 3.11
N LYS A 123 -18.26 15.54 3.21
CA LYS A 123 -18.89 16.80 2.78
C LYS A 123 -18.49 17.92 3.75
N ALA A 124 -18.64 17.69 5.04
CA ALA A 124 -18.22 18.66 6.05
C ALA A 124 -16.70 18.93 6.00
N ALA A 125 -15.88 17.90 5.76
CA ALA A 125 -14.43 18.06 5.59
C ALA A 125 -14.10 18.93 4.36
N LEU A 126 -14.80 18.74 3.23
CA LEU A 126 -14.65 19.56 2.03
C LEU A 126 -15.05 21.03 2.30
N GLU A 127 -16.20 21.26 2.93
CA GLU A 127 -16.68 22.63 3.26
C GLU A 127 -15.67 23.37 4.15
N ARG A 128 -15.09 22.68 5.16
CA ARG A 128 -14.06 23.27 6.02
C ARG A 128 -12.75 23.53 5.28
N LEU A 129 -12.35 22.65 4.36
CA LEU A 129 -11.18 22.87 3.49
C LEU A 129 -11.38 24.07 2.55
N GLN A 130 -12.59 24.24 2.00
CA GLN A 130 -12.92 25.40 1.17
C GLN A 130 -12.79 26.70 1.96
N ALA A 131 -13.45 26.80 3.11
CA ALA A 131 -13.33 27.96 3.99
C ALA A 131 -11.87 28.24 4.42
N PHE A 132 -11.09 27.19 4.67
CA PHE A 132 -9.68 27.32 5.01
C PHE A 132 -8.84 27.87 3.85
N VAL A 133 -9.07 27.43 2.61
CA VAL A 133 -8.39 27.95 1.41
C VAL A 133 -8.80 29.39 1.11
N GLU A 134 -10.07 29.75 1.31
CA GLU A 134 -10.55 31.13 1.17
C GLU A 134 -9.83 32.08 2.14
N ALA A 135 -9.63 31.65 3.39
CA ALA A 135 -8.87 32.41 4.38
C ALA A 135 -7.35 32.40 4.13
N ASN A 136 -6.83 31.39 3.41
CA ASN A 136 -5.39 31.19 3.17
C ASN A 136 -5.07 30.97 1.68
N PRO A 137 -5.41 31.91 0.77
CA PRO A 137 -5.40 31.67 -0.67
C PRO A 137 -3.99 31.49 -1.27
N ALA A 138 -2.95 31.93 -0.57
CA ALA A 138 -1.56 31.79 -0.98
C ALA A 138 -0.89 30.49 -0.45
N ASN A 139 -1.61 29.64 0.28
CA ASN A 139 -1.05 28.40 0.81
C ASN A 139 -1.13 27.27 -0.24
N PRO A 140 0.00 26.84 -0.83
CA PRO A 140 0.01 25.79 -1.86
C PRO A 140 -0.49 24.45 -1.32
N GLU A 141 -0.16 24.10 -0.07
CA GLU A 141 -0.56 22.83 0.53
C GLU A 141 -2.07 22.77 0.79
N ALA A 142 -2.67 23.88 1.21
CA ALA A 142 -4.11 23.98 1.39
C ALA A 142 -4.85 23.74 0.06
N ARG A 143 -4.33 24.30 -1.03
CA ARG A 143 -4.87 24.08 -2.38
C ARG A 143 -4.69 22.65 -2.87
N ARG A 144 -3.58 21.99 -2.54
CA ARG A 144 -3.40 20.54 -2.82
C ARG A 144 -4.44 19.69 -2.09
N GLU A 145 -4.67 19.97 -0.81
CA GLU A 145 -5.66 19.23 -0.02
C GLU A 145 -7.08 19.45 -0.52
N LEU A 146 -7.43 20.68 -0.89
CA LEU A 146 -8.71 20.98 -1.50
C LEU A 146 -8.88 20.28 -2.86
N ALA A 147 -7.83 20.26 -3.70
CA ALA A 147 -7.85 19.52 -4.97
C ALA A 147 -8.13 18.03 -4.75
N LEU A 148 -7.50 17.40 -3.76
CA LEU A 148 -7.74 16.01 -3.41
C LEU A 148 -9.18 15.79 -2.92
N ALA A 149 -9.69 16.66 -2.05
CA ALA A 149 -11.06 16.57 -1.54
C ALA A 149 -12.12 16.69 -2.64
N LEU A 150 -11.88 17.55 -3.63
CA LEU A 150 -12.76 17.76 -4.78
C LEU A 150 -12.65 16.68 -5.85
N SER A 151 -11.56 15.90 -5.86
CA SER A 151 -11.23 15.02 -7.00
C SER A 151 -12.29 13.97 -7.31
N ASP A 152 -13.12 13.59 -6.32
CA ASP A 152 -14.18 12.61 -6.49
C ASP A 152 -15.56 13.21 -6.82
N THR A 153 -15.72 14.53 -6.67
CA THR A 153 -17.03 15.21 -6.80
C THR A 153 -17.05 16.30 -7.87
N ASN A 154 -15.92 16.98 -8.10
CA ASN A 154 -15.80 18.07 -9.06
C ASN A 154 -14.38 18.11 -9.65
N LEU A 155 -14.14 17.28 -10.66
CA LEU A 155 -12.85 17.21 -11.33
C LEU A 155 -12.38 18.55 -11.93
N PRO A 156 -13.22 19.37 -12.60
CA PRO A 156 -12.81 20.70 -13.09
C PRO A 156 -12.24 21.60 -12.01
N GLU A 157 -12.95 21.75 -10.89
CA GLU A 157 -12.49 22.58 -9.77
C GLU A 157 -11.25 21.97 -9.10
N ALA A 158 -11.21 20.65 -8.92
CA ALA A 158 -10.06 19.95 -8.39
C ALA A 158 -8.78 20.24 -9.20
N ARG A 159 -8.89 20.24 -10.54
CA ARG A 159 -7.76 20.55 -11.44
C ARG A 159 -7.34 22.00 -11.33
N SER A 160 -8.30 22.93 -11.20
CA SER A 160 -8.02 24.36 -10.99
C SER A 160 -7.22 24.57 -9.70
N GLN A 161 -7.65 23.96 -8.60
CA GLN A 161 -6.95 24.06 -7.30
C GLN A 161 -5.56 23.43 -7.35
N ALA A 162 -5.40 22.28 -8.00
CA ALA A 162 -4.08 21.65 -8.18
C ALA A 162 -3.15 22.50 -9.05
N LEU A 163 -3.67 23.16 -10.09
CA LEU A 163 -2.90 24.09 -10.92
C LEU A 163 -2.46 25.32 -10.13
N MET A 164 -3.34 25.90 -9.32
CA MET A 164 -2.99 27.02 -8.45
C MET A 164 -1.93 26.61 -7.41
N ALA A 165 -2.01 25.41 -6.84
CA ALA A 165 -0.98 24.87 -5.97
C ALA A 165 0.38 24.76 -6.67
N MET A 166 0.41 24.24 -7.91
CA MET A 166 1.62 24.17 -8.73
C MET A 166 2.21 25.56 -9.03
N SER A 167 1.37 26.56 -9.28
CA SER A 167 1.85 27.93 -9.54
C SER A 167 2.45 28.58 -8.29
N LEU A 168 1.89 28.32 -7.11
CA LEU A 168 2.39 28.83 -5.83
C LEU A 168 3.65 28.10 -5.36
N ALA A 169 3.81 26.82 -5.71
CA ALA A 169 4.99 26.02 -5.39
C ALA A 169 5.49 25.26 -6.64
N PRO A 170 6.22 25.94 -7.56
CA PRO A 170 6.63 25.35 -8.83
C PRO A 170 7.52 24.10 -8.69
N ASP A 171 8.33 24.03 -7.64
CA ASP A 171 9.23 22.91 -7.37
C ASP A 171 8.57 21.75 -6.61
N ASP A 172 7.30 21.92 -6.21
CA ASP A 172 6.56 20.87 -5.53
C ASP A 172 6.08 19.79 -6.51
N LEU A 173 6.87 18.73 -6.59
CA LEU A 173 6.55 17.56 -7.41
C LEU A 173 5.25 16.88 -6.98
N ARG A 174 4.84 16.97 -5.70
CA ARG A 174 3.58 16.42 -5.22
C ARG A 174 2.39 17.16 -5.83
N ALA A 175 2.45 18.49 -5.86
CA ALA A 175 1.42 19.31 -6.54
C ALA A 175 1.29 18.92 -8.01
N ARG A 176 2.42 18.75 -8.71
CA ARG A 176 2.45 18.32 -10.12
C ARG A 176 1.84 16.93 -10.33
N ALA A 177 2.15 15.98 -9.44
CA ALA A 177 1.58 14.64 -9.50
C ALA A 177 0.06 14.64 -9.28
N ILE A 178 -0.43 15.39 -8.29
CA ILE A 178 -1.87 15.52 -8.02
C ILE A 178 -2.61 16.12 -9.23
N TRP A 179 -2.07 17.20 -9.80
CA TRP A 179 -2.63 17.79 -11.01
C TRP A 179 -2.66 16.81 -12.18
N ALA A 180 -1.58 16.06 -12.40
CA ALA A 180 -1.50 15.09 -13.49
C ALA A 180 -2.50 13.95 -13.31
N ASP A 181 -2.68 13.42 -12.09
CA ASP A 181 -3.68 12.38 -11.81
C ASP A 181 -5.10 12.87 -12.13
N ILE A 182 -5.46 14.06 -11.63
CA ILE A 182 -6.76 14.68 -11.90
C ILE A 182 -6.95 14.91 -13.41
N ALA A 183 -5.91 15.39 -14.11
CA ALA A 183 -5.96 15.62 -15.54
C ALA A 183 -6.17 14.30 -16.31
N PHE A 184 -5.47 13.21 -15.96
CA PHE A 184 -5.70 11.90 -16.57
C PHE A 184 -7.11 11.37 -16.32
N ARG A 185 -7.67 11.57 -15.12
CA ARG A 185 -9.06 11.21 -14.80
C ARG A 185 -10.06 11.99 -15.65
N GLN A 186 -9.85 13.30 -15.83
CA GLN A 186 -10.68 14.12 -16.71
C GLN A 186 -10.61 13.67 -18.17
N ILE A 187 -9.40 13.46 -18.69
CA ILE A 187 -9.19 13.02 -20.07
C ILE A 187 -9.89 11.67 -20.28
N LYS A 188 -9.75 10.72 -19.35
CA LYS A 188 -10.42 9.41 -19.40
C LYS A 188 -11.94 9.50 -19.37
N ALA A 189 -12.50 10.45 -18.62
CA ALA A 189 -13.94 10.64 -18.50
C ALA A 189 -14.57 11.35 -19.71
N ASN A 190 -13.76 11.94 -20.59
CA ASN A 190 -14.23 12.66 -21.76
C ASN A 190 -14.07 11.81 -23.05
N PRO A 191 -15.18 11.40 -23.70
CA PRO A 191 -15.13 10.63 -24.95
C PRO A 191 -14.45 11.36 -26.13
N ALA A 192 -14.39 12.69 -26.11
CA ALA A 192 -13.77 13.51 -27.17
C ALA A 192 -12.27 13.74 -26.98
N SER A 193 -11.67 13.21 -25.90
CA SER A 193 -10.25 13.38 -25.62
C SER A 193 -9.36 12.77 -26.71
N MET A 194 -8.32 13.51 -27.13
CA MET A 194 -7.38 13.06 -28.14
C MET A 194 -6.14 12.41 -27.51
N PRO A 195 -5.42 11.50 -28.19
CA PRO A 195 -4.13 10.97 -27.72
C PRO A 195 -3.11 12.05 -27.33
N SER A 196 -3.14 13.19 -28.02
CA SER A 196 -2.25 14.32 -27.75
C SER A 196 -2.48 14.95 -26.36
N ASP A 197 -3.67 14.81 -25.76
CA ASP A 197 -3.94 15.34 -24.42
C ASP A 197 -3.25 14.50 -23.34
N TRP A 198 -3.24 13.17 -23.51
CA TRP A 198 -2.47 12.26 -22.66
C TRP A 198 -0.97 12.54 -22.74
N ASP A 199 -0.46 12.74 -23.95
CA ASP A 199 0.96 13.01 -24.19
C ASP A 199 1.40 14.35 -23.57
N LYS A 200 0.56 15.40 -23.63
CA LYS A 200 0.82 16.69 -22.94
C LYS A 200 0.97 16.51 -21.43
N VAL A 201 0.02 15.84 -20.77
CA VAL A 201 0.06 15.64 -19.31
C VAL A 201 1.24 14.76 -18.90
N ARG A 202 1.51 13.67 -19.64
CA ARG A 202 2.68 12.82 -19.42
C ARG A 202 3.99 13.60 -19.56
N SER A 203 4.11 14.43 -20.58
CA SER A 203 5.32 15.25 -20.81
C SER A 203 5.58 16.20 -19.65
N MET A 204 4.54 16.88 -19.15
CA MET A 204 4.66 17.78 -18.00
C MET A 204 5.07 17.04 -16.71
N LEU A 205 4.51 15.85 -16.47
CA LEU A 205 4.89 15.02 -15.31
C LEU A 205 6.33 14.49 -15.46
N ALA A 206 6.67 13.93 -16.61
CA ALA A 206 7.98 13.34 -16.88
C ALA A 206 9.10 14.38 -16.82
N GLY A 207 8.87 15.59 -17.34
CA GLY A 207 9.83 16.70 -17.27
C GLY A 207 10.16 17.16 -15.86
N ALA A 208 9.31 16.85 -14.88
CA ALA A 208 9.56 17.13 -13.46
C ALA A 208 10.33 16.00 -12.75
N ILE A 209 10.35 14.79 -13.32
CA ILE A 209 11.01 13.62 -12.73
C ILE A 209 12.50 13.64 -13.09
N ARG A 210 13.33 13.82 -12.06
CA ARG A 210 14.81 13.77 -12.12
C ARG A 210 15.35 12.44 -11.57
N PRO A 211 16.62 12.06 -11.84
CA PRO A 211 17.22 10.83 -11.31
C PRO A 211 17.17 10.69 -9.78
N ASN A 212 17.26 11.80 -9.05
CA ASN A 212 17.22 11.84 -7.59
C ASN A 212 15.80 12.01 -7.01
N THR A 213 14.75 11.95 -7.85
CA THR A 213 13.36 12.08 -7.40
C THR A 213 13.04 11.07 -6.29
N ARG A 214 12.42 11.57 -5.22
CA ARG A 214 12.03 10.79 -4.03
C ARG A 214 10.53 10.75 -3.80
N ASP A 215 9.74 11.15 -4.79
CA ASP A 215 8.29 11.15 -4.74
C ASP A 215 7.73 9.86 -5.37
N PRO A 216 7.37 8.83 -4.57
CA PRO A 216 6.89 7.55 -5.11
C PRO A 216 5.57 7.69 -5.87
N MET A 217 4.72 8.66 -5.51
CA MET A 217 3.45 8.90 -6.19
C MET A 217 3.68 9.42 -7.61
N ALA A 218 4.51 10.45 -7.77
CA ALA A 218 4.82 11.00 -9.09
C ALA A 218 5.45 9.93 -10.01
N LEU A 219 6.36 9.13 -9.45
CA LEU A 219 7.05 8.06 -10.16
C LEU A 219 6.08 6.92 -10.58
N ALA A 220 5.22 6.46 -9.67
CA ALA A 220 4.23 5.42 -9.96
C ALA A 220 3.15 5.93 -10.94
N LEU A 221 2.74 7.19 -10.81
CA LEU A 221 1.76 7.83 -11.68
C LEU A 221 2.22 7.88 -13.15
N LEU A 222 3.51 8.12 -13.39
CA LEU A 222 4.05 8.09 -14.75
C LEU A 222 3.81 6.73 -15.40
N PHE A 223 4.08 5.63 -14.70
CA PHE A 223 3.79 4.29 -15.20
C PHE A 223 2.28 4.02 -15.33
N ARG A 224 1.50 4.36 -14.29
CA ARG A 224 0.05 4.19 -14.28
C ARG A 224 -0.64 4.93 -15.44
N SER A 225 -0.12 6.06 -15.88
CA SER A 225 -0.69 6.81 -17.01
C SER A 225 -0.79 5.99 -18.32
N TYR A 226 0.17 5.08 -18.57
CA TYR A 226 0.14 4.16 -19.71
C TYR A 226 -0.85 3.01 -19.56
N LEU A 227 -1.29 2.73 -18.33
CA LEU A 227 -2.37 1.77 -18.07
C LEU A 227 -3.74 2.45 -18.17
N LEU A 228 -3.81 3.74 -17.85
CA LEU A 228 -5.04 4.55 -17.97
C LEU A 228 -5.41 4.83 -19.43
N GLU A 229 -4.42 5.13 -20.27
CA GLU A 229 -4.53 5.12 -21.73
C GLU A 229 -3.78 3.88 -22.22
N PRO A 230 -4.47 2.74 -22.48
CA PRO A 230 -3.88 1.42 -22.70
C PRO A 230 -2.83 1.37 -23.84
N ARG A 231 -1.63 1.85 -23.56
CA ARG A 231 -0.49 1.97 -24.46
C ARG A 231 0.70 1.32 -23.79
N ARG A 232 1.63 0.82 -24.59
CA ARG A 232 2.85 0.18 -24.08
C ARG A 232 3.67 1.22 -23.28
N PRO A 233 3.97 0.97 -22.00
CA PRO A 233 4.88 1.84 -21.24
C PRO A 233 6.28 1.85 -21.84
N ASN A 234 6.96 3.00 -21.78
CA ASN A 234 8.33 3.12 -22.25
C ASN A 234 9.34 2.77 -21.14
N ALA A 235 10.64 2.73 -21.49
CA ALA A 235 11.71 2.40 -20.55
C ALA A 235 11.76 3.37 -19.34
N ALA A 236 11.51 4.66 -19.56
CA ALA A 236 11.49 5.66 -18.50
C ALA A 236 10.37 5.40 -17.48
N ALA A 237 9.18 5.01 -17.94
CA ALA A 237 8.06 4.66 -17.09
C ALA A 237 8.35 3.40 -16.24
N HIS A 238 8.97 2.38 -16.84
CA HIS A 238 9.39 1.18 -16.11
C HIS A 238 10.46 1.49 -15.05
N LEU A 239 11.44 2.35 -15.37
CA LEU A 239 12.46 2.79 -14.43
C LEU A 239 11.85 3.61 -13.27
N ALA A 240 10.94 4.53 -13.57
CA ALA A 240 10.22 5.30 -12.57
C ALA A 240 9.45 4.37 -11.61
N MET A 241 8.76 3.37 -12.16
CA MET A 241 8.04 2.38 -11.35
C MET A 241 8.97 1.57 -10.44
N ALA A 242 10.13 1.14 -10.95
CA ALA A 242 11.12 0.44 -10.15
C ALA A 242 11.64 1.32 -8.99
N ARG A 243 11.84 2.62 -9.25
CA ARG A 243 12.24 3.59 -8.21
C ARG A 243 11.14 3.82 -7.18
N ALA A 244 9.88 3.94 -7.60
CA ALA A 244 8.74 4.05 -6.70
C ALA A 244 8.66 2.84 -5.76
N MET A 245 8.82 1.63 -6.30
CA MET A 245 8.83 0.39 -5.51
C MET A 245 9.99 0.34 -4.51
N ALA A 246 11.16 0.88 -4.86
CA ALA A 246 12.29 0.96 -3.95
C ALA A 246 12.09 2.00 -2.82
N LEU A 247 11.31 3.05 -3.08
CA LEU A 247 11.02 4.12 -2.11
C LEU A 247 9.87 3.78 -1.17
N GLN A 248 8.87 3.03 -1.65
CA GLN A 248 7.65 2.72 -0.91
C GLN A 248 7.23 1.24 -1.08
N PRO A 249 8.10 0.27 -0.73
CA PRO A 249 7.83 -1.15 -0.92
C PRO A 249 6.62 -1.67 -0.12
N GLU A 250 6.25 -0.99 0.96
CA GLU A 250 5.10 -1.31 1.81
C GLU A 250 3.76 -0.90 1.19
N SER A 251 3.75 0.00 0.20
CA SER A 251 2.52 0.43 -0.45
C SER A 251 1.97 -0.67 -1.36
N TYR A 252 0.75 -1.10 -1.05
CA TYR A 252 0.03 -2.09 -1.83
C TYR A 252 -0.17 -1.65 -3.29
N GLU A 253 -0.60 -0.39 -3.50
CA GLU A 253 -0.81 0.17 -4.83
C GLU A 253 0.49 0.19 -5.65
N VAL A 254 1.58 0.68 -5.07
CA VAL A 254 2.89 0.74 -5.74
C VAL A 254 3.35 -0.68 -6.08
N ARG A 255 3.19 -1.63 -5.16
CA ARG A 255 3.57 -3.02 -5.38
C ARG A 255 2.73 -3.68 -6.47
N SER A 256 1.42 -3.46 -6.52
CA SER A 256 0.58 -3.96 -7.62
C SER A 256 1.05 -3.42 -8.97
N LEU A 257 1.28 -2.10 -9.08
CA LEU A 257 1.80 -1.50 -10.31
C LEU A 257 3.19 -2.03 -10.69
N ALA A 258 4.06 -2.31 -9.71
CA ALA A 258 5.37 -2.92 -9.95
C ALA A 258 5.25 -4.34 -10.53
N VAL A 259 4.28 -5.15 -10.08
CA VAL A 259 4.00 -6.47 -10.66
C VAL A 259 3.62 -6.34 -12.14
N TYR A 260 2.71 -5.42 -12.48
CA TYR A 260 2.35 -5.16 -13.88
C TYR A 260 3.56 -4.70 -14.70
N SER A 261 4.37 -3.79 -14.16
CA SER A 261 5.59 -3.31 -14.83
C SER A 261 6.56 -4.46 -15.13
N LEU A 262 6.78 -5.38 -14.18
CA LEU A 262 7.65 -6.54 -14.37
C LEU A 262 7.07 -7.53 -15.37
N ALA A 263 5.76 -7.79 -15.34
CA ALA A 263 5.08 -8.68 -16.27
C ALA A 263 5.17 -8.17 -17.71
N LEU A 264 4.94 -6.88 -17.96
CA LEU A 264 5.08 -6.24 -19.27
C LEU A 264 6.52 -6.25 -19.81
N GLN A 265 7.51 -6.38 -18.93
CA GLN A 265 8.92 -6.56 -19.28
C GLN A 265 9.32 -8.03 -19.45
N GLY A 266 8.39 -8.98 -19.37
CA GLY A 266 8.68 -10.42 -19.42
C GLY A 266 9.42 -10.96 -18.19
N ARG A 267 9.53 -10.19 -17.10
CA ARG A 267 10.24 -10.56 -15.86
C ARG A 267 9.35 -11.39 -14.94
N ALA A 268 8.84 -12.49 -15.49
CA ALA A 268 7.89 -13.42 -14.89
C ALA A 268 8.19 -13.81 -13.44
N ALA A 269 9.38 -14.36 -13.18
CA ALA A 269 9.78 -14.81 -11.86
C ALA A 269 9.83 -13.67 -10.83
N GLN A 270 10.20 -12.46 -11.25
CA GLN A 270 10.26 -11.29 -10.37
C GLN A 270 8.88 -10.73 -10.08
N ALA A 271 7.99 -10.74 -11.08
CA ALA A 271 6.59 -10.36 -10.92
C ALA A 271 5.91 -11.26 -9.88
N ARG A 272 6.09 -12.59 -9.97
CA ARG A 272 5.57 -13.56 -9.00
C ARG A 272 6.11 -13.32 -7.59
N ARG A 273 7.44 -13.18 -7.42
CA ARG A 273 8.02 -12.88 -6.10
C ARG A 273 7.50 -11.57 -5.49
N THR A 274 7.31 -10.54 -6.32
CA THR A 274 6.75 -9.26 -5.87
C THR A 274 5.28 -9.41 -5.45
N ALA A 275 4.52 -10.25 -6.17
CA ALA A 275 3.12 -10.55 -5.90
C ALA A 275 2.89 -11.40 -4.63
N LEU A 276 3.84 -12.25 -4.23
CA LEU A 276 3.68 -13.09 -3.02
C LEU A 276 3.34 -12.30 -1.75
N MET A 277 3.89 -11.08 -1.61
CA MET A 277 3.57 -10.19 -0.48
C MET A 277 2.15 -9.62 -0.55
N LEU A 278 1.55 -9.56 -1.74
CA LEU A 278 0.17 -9.12 -1.95
C LEU A 278 -0.83 -10.27 -1.70
N THR A 279 -0.42 -11.52 -1.95
CA THR A 279 -1.27 -12.71 -1.81
C THR A 279 -1.20 -13.31 -0.41
N SER A 280 -0.12 -13.04 0.32
CA SER A 280 0.07 -13.47 1.73
C SER A 280 -0.51 -12.49 2.76
N ASP A 281 -1.13 -11.39 2.32
CA ASP A 281 -1.75 -10.40 3.20
C ASP A 281 -3.21 -10.78 3.53
N PRO A 282 -3.55 -11.02 4.82
CA PRO A 282 -4.88 -11.43 5.24
C PRO A 282 -5.97 -10.37 5.00
N HIS A 283 -5.60 -9.12 4.70
CA HIS A 283 -6.54 -8.03 4.43
C HIS A 283 -6.77 -7.76 2.94
N SER A 284 -5.99 -8.37 2.03
CA SER A 284 -6.04 -8.07 0.60
C SER A 284 -6.22 -9.31 -0.29
N GLY A 285 -6.73 -10.42 0.27
CA GLY A 285 -6.90 -11.69 -0.43
C GLY A 285 -7.62 -11.62 -1.79
N ALA A 286 -8.58 -10.70 -1.95
CA ALA A 286 -9.25 -10.49 -3.24
C ALA A 286 -8.34 -9.84 -4.31
N LEU A 287 -7.45 -8.94 -3.93
CA LEU A 287 -6.54 -8.29 -4.86
C LEU A 287 -5.28 -9.14 -5.10
N GLY A 288 -4.84 -9.92 -4.12
CA GLY A 288 -3.85 -11.00 -4.32
C GLY A 288 -4.30 -12.01 -5.38
N LYS A 289 -5.51 -12.57 -5.26
CA LYS A 289 -6.08 -13.50 -6.26
C LYS A 289 -6.16 -12.90 -7.66
N ARG A 290 -6.62 -11.66 -7.78
CA ARG A 290 -6.68 -10.96 -9.09
C ARG A 290 -5.31 -10.80 -9.74
N VAL A 291 -4.26 -10.58 -8.94
CA VAL A 291 -2.89 -10.46 -9.43
C VAL A 291 -2.38 -11.81 -9.94
N GLU A 292 -2.62 -12.91 -9.21
CA GLU A 292 -2.25 -14.27 -9.65
C GLU A 292 -2.96 -14.66 -10.95
N GLU A 293 -4.28 -14.50 -11.01
CA GLU A 293 -5.05 -14.78 -12.22
C GLU A 293 -4.56 -13.96 -13.43
N SER A 294 -4.17 -12.71 -13.20
CA SER A 294 -3.65 -11.84 -14.26
C SER A 294 -2.27 -12.28 -14.75
N LEU A 295 -1.42 -12.80 -13.87
CA LEU A 295 -0.12 -13.37 -14.25
C LEU A 295 -0.29 -14.70 -15.01
N ASP A 296 -1.23 -15.54 -14.59
CA ASP A 296 -1.51 -16.82 -15.27
C ASP A 296 -2.09 -16.59 -16.68
N ARG A 297 -3.04 -15.65 -16.82
CA ARG A 297 -3.58 -15.23 -18.13
C ARG A 297 -2.51 -14.64 -19.05
N ALA A 298 -1.49 -13.99 -18.50
CA ALA A 298 -0.39 -13.42 -19.27
C ALA A 298 0.66 -14.46 -19.72
N GLY A 299 0.45 -15.76 -19.48
CA GLY A 299 1.37 -16.83 -19.87
C GLY A 299 2.67 -16.86 -19.06
N VAL A 300 2.72 -16.14 -17.94
CA VAL A 300 3.87 -16.04 -17.03
C VAL A 300 3.91 -17.30 -16.15
N ARG A 301 4.13 -18.50 -16.72
CA ARG A 301 4.14 -19.75 -15.93
C ARG A 301 5.28 -19.79 -14.92
N ALA A 302 5.05 -20.45 -13.77
CA ALA A 302 6.11 -20.75 -12.83
C ALA A 302 7.12 -21.69 -13.51
N SER A 303 8.39 -21.30 -13.55
CA SER A 303 9.46 -22.27 -13.72
C SER A 303 9.56 -23.03 -12.40
N ASN A 304 9.38 -24.35 -12.46
CA ASN A 304 9.61 -25.26 -11.33
C ASN A 304 11.00 -25.06 -10.72
#